data_AF-A0A519S0T8-F1
#
_entry.id   AF-A0A519S0T8-F1
#
_cell.length_a   1.000
_cell.length_b   1.000
_cell.length_c   1.000
_cell.angle_alpha   90.00
_cell.angle_beta   90.00
_cell.angle_gamma   90.00
#
_symmetry.space_group_name_H-M   'P 1'
#
loop_
_entity.id
_entity.type
_entity.pdbx_description
1 polymer ?
#
loop_
_entity_poly.entity_id
_entity_poly.type
_entity_poly.pdbx_seq_one_letter_code
_entity_poly.pdbx_strand_id
1 'polypeptide(L)'
;MLLSFFKKILPLVISLVAISGLKAQKTVQIKNNLPQHIFTFKEIEVLEDAQDKFTFDEIKSPAFDKRFKASINSTPQTKNLNKTYWFRIKIKHNESAEKPFLLEFFDQTIDHITAYLPQRDKSYKIENLGDANDFNKRLIHHKNFEIPIQNDGNETETYYFKISSSQIADIIIVLRSAEWFISYALDEYFYFGIFYGMILVFSFYNLIMFIAIRQKQY
;
A
#
# COMPACT_ATOMS: atom_id res chain seq x y z
N MET A 1 29.19 -22.47 -48.74
CA MET A 1 29.72 -22.20 -47.38
C MET A 1 28.91 -21.15 -46.62
N LEU A 2 28.48 -20.03 -47.24
CA LEU A 2 27.72 -18.95 -46.59
C LEU A 2 26.32 -19.34 -46.06
N LEU A 3 25.58 -20.24 -46.71
CA LEU A 3 24.23 -20.64 -46.26
C LEU A 3 24.20 -21.44 -44.93
N SER A 4 25.31 -22.08 -44.56
CA SER A 4 25.42 -22.84 -43.30
C SER A 4 25.60 -21.93 -42.07
N PHE A 5 26.11 -20.71 -42.27
CA PHE A 5 26.35 -19.76 -41.19
C PHE A 5 25.05 -19.09 -40.72
N PHE A 6 24.16 -18.75 -41.67
CA PHE A 6 22.85 -18.15 -41.36
C PHE A 6 21.92 -19.10 -40.60
N LYS A 7 21.96 -20.42 -40.87
CA LYS A 7 21.15 -21.41 -40.14
C LYS A 7 21.57 -21.59 -38.66
N LYS A 8 22.80 -21.23 -38.29
CA LYS A 8 23.28 -21.30 -36.89
C LYS A 8 23.05 -20.00 -36.11
N ILE A 9 22.93 -18.86 -36.80
CA ILE A 9 22.65 -17.55 -36.17
C ILE A 9 21.15 -17.36 -35.91
N LEU A 10 20.29 -17.93 -36.76
CA LEU A 10 18.84 -17.83 -36.62
C LEU A 10 18.29 -18.31 -35.25
N PRO A 11 18.70 -19.47 -34.67
CA PRO A 11 18.23 -19.85 -33.33
C PRO A 11 18.81 -18.97 -32.20
N LEU A 12 19.98 -18.35 -32.39
CA LEU A 12 20.59 -17.45 -31.41
C LEU A 12 19.82 -16.12 -31.31
N VAL A 13 19.37 -15.59 -32.46
CA VAL A 13 18.57 -14.35 -32.52
C VAL A 13 17.15 -14.59 -32.00
N ILE A 14 16.55 -15.75 -32.28
CA ILE A 14 15.24 -16.14 -31.71
C ILE A 14 15.33 -16.32 -30.19
N SER A 15 16.44 -16.86 -29.67
CA SER A 15 16.66 -16.95 -28.21
C SER A 15 16.90 -15.59 -27.55
N LEU A 16 17.49 -14.61 -28.24
CA LEU A 16 17.72 -13.26 -27.70
C LEU A 16 16.42 -12.43 -27.65
N VAL A 17 15.51 -12.64 -28.61
CA VAL A 17 14.19 -11.98 -28.65
C VAL A 17 13.21 -12.59 -27.64
N ALA A 18 13.41 -13.84 -27.21
CA ALA A 18 12.59 -14.46 -26.17
C ALA A 18 12.85 -13.92 -24.75
N ILE A 19 13.95 -13.18 -24.52
CA ILE A 19 14.35 -12.67 -23.20
C ILE A 19 13.78 -11.27 -22.92
N SER A 20 13.38 -10.51 -23.96
CA SER A 20 12.87 -9.14 -23.81
C SER A 20 11.41 -9.04 -23.35
N GLY A 21 10.77 -10.17 -23.05
CA GLY A 21 9.37 -10.25 -22.62
C GLY A 21 9.12 -10.55 -21.14
N LEU A 22 10.16 -10.60 -20.30
CA LEU A 22 9.97 -10.75 -18.85
C LEU A 22 9.37 -9.44 -18.31
N LYS A 23 8.03 -9.39 -18.24
CA LYS A 23 7.29 -8.34 -17.54
C LYS A 23 7.56 -8.48 -16.04
N ALA A 24 8.71 -8.00 -15.60
CA ALA A 24 9.02 -7.84 -14.20
C ALA A 24 8.18 -6.69 -13.63
N GLN A 25 7.67 -6.87 -12.41
CA GLN A 25 7.03 -5.80 -11.65
C GLN A 25 7.94 -4.56 -11.61
N LYS A 26 7.35 -3.38 -11.85
CA LYS A 26 8.11 -2.13 -11.81
C LYS A 26 8.46 -1.83 -10.35
N THR A 27 9.76 -1.67 -10.08
CA THR A 27 10.29 -1.41 -8.75
C THR A 27 10.36 0.09 -8.48
N VAL A 28 10.02 0.49 -7.25
CA VAL A 28 10.11 1.88 -6.78
C VAL A 28 11.34 2.00 -5.89
N GLN A 29 12.22 2.96 -6.16
CA GLN A 29 13.46 3.13 -5.40
C GLN A 29 13.33 4.24 -4.35
N ILE A 30 13.81 3.97 -3.14
CA ILE A 30 13.94 4.97 -2.08
C ILE A 30 15.05 5.98 -2.44
N LYS A 31 14.76 7.26 -2.32
CA LYS A 31 15.70 8.36 -2.61
C LYS A 31 15.52 9.48 -1.58
N ASN A 32 16.59 10.18 -1.23
CA ASN A 32 16.54 11.32 -0.30
C ASN A 32 15.59 12.45 -0.72
N ASN A 33 15.39 12.62 -2.02
CA ASN A 33 14.51 13.65 -2.59
C ASN A 33 13.12 13.12 -2.96
N LEU A 34 12.74 11.92 -2.50
CA LEU A 34 11.41 11.36 -2.71
C LEU A 34 10.49 11.74 -1.54
N PRO A 35 9.57 12.72 -1.69
CA PRO A 35 8.62 13.04 -0.63
C PRO A 35 7.56 11.95 -0.49
N GLN A 36 7.00 11.52 -1.62
CA GLN A 36 5.97 10.48 -1.69
C GLN A 36 6.00 9.76 -3.04
N HIS A 37 5.50 8.52 -3.06
CA HIS A 37 5.23 7.73 -4.26
C HIS A 37 4.00 6.85 -4.04
N ILE A 38 2.97 6.99 -4.89
CA ILE A 38 1.77 6.15 -4.86
C ILE A 38 2.03 4.95 -5.78
N PHE A 39 1.89 3.72 -5.27
CA PHE A 39 2.01 2.52 -6.11
C PHE A 39 0.79 2.39 -7.00
N THR A 40 0.99 2.41 -8.31
CA THR A 40 -0.12 2.34 -9.29
C THR A 40 0.17 1.35 -10.41
N PHE A 41 -0.88 0.81 -11.03
CA PHE A 41 -0.76 -0.08 -12.19
C PHE A 41 0.25 -1.22 -11.96
N LYS A 42 1.27 -1.35 -12.83
CA LYS A 42 2.29 -2.40 -12.82
C LYS A 42 3.26 -2.36 -11.65
N GLU A 43 3.13 -1.38 -10.76
CA GLU A 43 3.91 -1.29 -9.52
C GLU A 43 3.27 -2.11 -8.39
N ILE A 44 1.98 -2.47 -8.52
CA ILE A 44 1.26 -3.33 -7.59
C ILE A 44 0.72 -4.55 -8.33
N GLU A 45 0.95 -5.73 -7.77
CA GLU A 45 0.42 -6.98 -8.30
C GLU A 45 -0.59 -7.56 -7.32
N VAL A 46 -1.63 -8.21 -7.86
CA VAL A 46 -2.74 -8.78 -7.10
C VAL A 46 -2.93 -10.25 -7.42
N LEU A 47 -3.28 -11.01 -6.39
CA LEU A 47 -3.74 -12.39 -6.45
C LEU A 47 -4.98 -12.54 -5.57
N GLU A 48 -6.07 -13.06 -6.13
CA GLU A 48 -7.27 -13.38 -5.35
C GLU A 48 -7.14 -14.76 -4.70
N ASP A 49 -7.43 -14.83 -3.40
CA ASP A 49 -7.53 -16.04 -2.60
C ASP A 49 -8.95 -16.15 -2.03
N ALA A 50 -9.91 -16.46 -2.91
CA ALA A 50 -11.33 -16.42 -2.58
C ALA A 50 -11.78 -17.39 -1.48
N GLN A 51 -10.93 -18.32 -1.04
CA GLN A 51 -11.23 -19.28 0.03
C GLN A 51 -10.31 -19.12 1.26
N ASP A 52 -9.44 -18.11 1.28
CA ASP A 52 -8.45 -17.87 2.34
C ASP A 52 -7.58 -19.10 2.65
N LYS A 53 -7.09 -19.79 1.62
CA LYS A 53 -6.40 -21.08 1.78
C LYS A 53 -4.89 -20.98 1.67
N PHE A 54 -4.35 -19.91 1.07
CA PHE A 54 -2.92 -19.84 0.80
C PHE A 54 -2.17 -19.35 2.03
N THR A 55 -1.16 -20.11 2.40
CA THR A 55 -0.20 -19.72 3.44
C THR A 55 0.81 -18.73 2.88
N PHE A 56 1.44 -17.94 3.76
CA PHE A 56 2.47 -17.00 3.32
C PHE A 56 3.67 -17.69 2.65
N ASP A 57 4.04 -18.89 3.12
CA ASP A 57 5.14 -19.66 2.52
C ASP A 57 4.84 -20.11 1.08
N GLU A 58 3.57 -20.42 0.78
CA GLU A 58 3.14 -20.69 -0.59
C GLU A 58 3.14 -19.41 -1.44
N ILE A 59 2.62 -18.31 -0.89
CA ILE A 59 2.53 -17.01 -1.58
C ILE A 59 3.89 -16.46 -1.98
N LYS A 60 4.91 -16.61 -1.13
CA LYS A 60 6.28 -16.16 -1.43
C LYS A 60 7.03 -17.12 -2.36
N SER A 61 6.48 -18.31 -2.65
CA SER A 61 7.16 -19.32 -3.45
C SER A 61 7.19 -18.95 -4.95
N PRO A 62 8.22 -19.38 -5.71
CA PRO A 62 8.27 -19.17 -7.16
C PRO A 62 7.09 -19.76 -7.94
N ALA A 63 6.39 -20.75 -7.38
CA ALA A 63 5.21 -21.33 -8.00
C ALA A 63 4.04 -20.33 -8.06
N PHE A 64 3.94 -19.42 -7.09
CA PHE A 64 2.89 -18.41 -7.02
C PHE A 64 3.22 -17.13 -7.77
N ASP A 65 4.48 -16.90 -8.14
CA ASP A 65 4.89 -15.70 -8.90
C ASP A 65 4.09 -15.50 -10.19
N LYS A 66 3.78 -16.60 -10.90
CA LYS A 66 2.99 -16.55 -12.14
C LYS A 66 1.49 -16.32 -11.93
N ARG A 67 1.01 -16.50 -10.69
CA ARG A 67 -0.40 -16.31 -10.32
C ARG A 67 -0.71 -14.84 -10.01
N PHE A 68 0.28 -14.09 -9.52
CA PHE A 68 0.17 -12.65 -9.37
C PHE A 68 0.01 -11.96 -10.71
N LYS A 69 -0.92 -11.02 -10.78
CA LYS A 69 -1.18 -10.22 -11.98
C LYS A 69 -0.92 -8.76 -11.66
N ALA A 70 -0.11 -8.10 -12.47
CA ALA A 70 0.04 -6.66 -12.43
C ALA A 70 -1.33 -5.96 -12.53
N SER A 71 -1.56 -4.98 -11.66
CA SER A 71 -2.78 -4.20 -11.71
C SER A 71 -2.85 -3.42 -13.03
N ILE A 72 -4.04 -3.42 -13.62
CA ILE A 72 -4.38 -2.60 -14.79
C ILE A 72 -5.02 -1.27 -14.39
N ASN A 73 -5.37 -1.12 -13.12
CA ASN A 73 -5.97 0.09 -12.56
C ASN A 73 -4.93 0.87 -11.76
N SER A 74 -5.07 2.19 -11.71
CA SER A 74 -4.25 3.02 -10.82
C SER A 74 -4.45 2.64 -9.36
N THR A 75 -5.71 2.36 -8.99
CA THR A 75 -6.12 1.93 -7.66
C THR A 75 -6.80 0.56 -7.79
N PRO A 76 -6.11 -0.55 -7.47
CA PRO A 76 -6.76 -1.85 -7.41
C PRO A 76 -7.73 -1.90 -6.21
N GLN A 77 -8.78 -2.70 -6.34
CA GLN A 77 -9.84 -2.83 -5.35
C GLN A 77 -10.09 -4.30 -4.99
N THR A 78 -10.60 -4.56 -3.79
CA THR A 78 -11.21 -5.86 -3.47
C THR A 78 -12.53 -5.97 -4.24
N LYS A 79 -12.58 -6.83 -5.25
CA LYS A 79 -13.77 -6.92 -6.12
C LYS A 79 -14.95 -7.63 -5.45
N ASN A 80 -14.65 -8.55 -4.55
CA ASN A 80 -15.61 -9.39 -3.86
C ASN A 80 -15.54 -9.14 -2.35
N LEU A 81 -16.70 -8.96 -1.72
CA LEU A 81 -16.82 -8.77 -0.28
C LEU A 81 -16.39 -10.03 0.48
N ASN A 82 -15.78 -9.86 1.65
CA ASN A 82 -15.35 -10.96 2.53
C ASN A 82 -14.44 -11.98 1.84
N LYS A 83 -13.69 -11.57 0.82
CA LYS A 83 -12.67 -12.38 0.14
C LYS A 83 -11.28 -11.87 0.50
N THR A 84 -10.35 -12.80 0.57
CA THR A 84 -8.94 -12.49 0.77
C THR A 84 -8.29 -12.15 -0.57
N TYR A 85 -7.53 -11.06 -0.57
CA TYR A 85 -6.68 -10.66 -1.66
C TYR A 85 -5.24 -10.51 -1.15
N TRP A 86 -4.31 -11.01 -1.95
CA TRP A 86 -2.88 -10.82 -1.76
C TRP A 86 -2.40 -9.75 -2.70
N PHE A 87 -1.78 -8.72 -2.15
CA PHE A 87 -1.09 -7.68 -2.88
C PHE A 87 0.41 -7.77 -2.63
N ARG A 88 1.20 -7.40 -3.63
CA ARG A 88 2.64 -7.25 -3.44
C ARG A 88 3.19 -6.05 -4.18
N ILE A 89 4.21 -5.43 -3.60
CA ILE A 89 4.96 -4.31 -4.17
C ILE A 89 6.46 -4.59 -4.04
N LYS A 90 7.26 -4.00 -4.92
CA LYS A 90 8.73 -4.07 -4.86
C LYS A 90 9.33 -2.71 -4.58
N ILE A 91 10.17 -2.67 -3.56
CA ILE A 91 10.88 -1.47 -3.14
C ILE A 91 12.37 -1.74 -3.26
N LYS A 92 13.08 -0.90 -4.00
CA LYS A 92 14.54 -0.89 -4.02
C LYS A 92 15.02 -0.01 -2.88
N HIS A 93 15.65 -0.63 -1.89
CA HIS A 93 16.28 0.05 -0.78
C HIS A 93 17.49 0.84 -1.27
N ASN A 94 17.87 1.85 -0.49
CA ASN A 94 18.99 2.72 -0.79
C ASN A 94 19.60 3.19 0.52
N GLU A 95 20.68 2.56 0.94
CA GLU A 95 21.35 2.86 2.20
C GLU A 95 21.89 4.30 2.28
N SER A 96 22.10 4.95 1.14
CA SER A 96 22.51 6.37 1.09
C SER A 96 21.36 7.33 1.41
N ALA A 97 20.12 6.82 1.44
CA ALA A 97 18.95 7.56 1.86
C ALA A 97 18.69 7.38 3.36
N GLU A 98 19.33 8.22 4.16
CA GLU A 98 19.31 8.14 5.63
C GLU A 98 17.98 8.59 6.26
N LYS A 99 17.08 9.20 5.48
CA LYS A 99 15.77 9.62 5.97
C LYS A 99 14.88 8.41 6.27
N PRO A 100 14.05 8.46 7.33
CA PRO A 100 13.05 7.42 7.58
C PRO A 100 11.92 7.47 6.55
N PHE A 101 11.49 6.30 6.10
CA PHE A 101 10.36 6.11 5.20
C PHE A 101 9.28 5.24 5.85
N LEU A 102 8.05 5.38 5.38
CA LEU A 102 6.93 4.54 5.78
C LEU A 102 6.05 4.21 4.56
N LEU A 103 5.33 3.10 4.65
CA LEU A 103 4.18 2.81 3.80
C LEU A 103 2.91 3.25 4.51
N GLU A 104 2.01 3.87 3.76
CA GLU A 104 0.70 4.28 4.24
C GLU A 104 -0.39 3.64 3.38
N PHE A 105 -1.38 3.02 4.04
CA PHE A 105 -2.63 2.57 3.41
C PHE A 105 -3.70 3.63 3.64
N PHE A 106 -4.19 4.23 2.56
CA PHE A 106 -5.12 5.37 2.62
C PHE A 106 -6.57 4.99 2.97
N ASP A 107 -6.96 3.75 2.70
CA ASP A 107 -8.30 3.28 3.02
C ASP A 107 -8.34 2.80 4.49
N GLN A 108 -8.82 3.70 5.35
CA GLN A 108 -8.97 3.46 6.78
C GLN A 108 -10.12 2.51 7.14
N THR A 109 -10.91 2.05 6.17
CA THR A 109 -12.09 1.18 6.38
C THR A 109 -11.81 -0.30 6.11
N ILE A 110 -10.54 -0.64 5.85
CA ILE A 110 -10.14 -2.03 5.64
C ILE A 110 -10.14 -2.78 6.98
N ASP A 111 -10.94 -3.84 7.06
CA ASP A 111 -11.11 -4.64 8.28
C ASP A 111 -9.81 -5.32 8.73
N HIS A 112 -9.10 -5.96 7.80
CA HIS A 112 -7.88 -6.70 8.09
C HIS A 112 -6.80 -6.49 7.02
N ILE A 113 -5.62 -6.08 7.48
CA ILE A 113 -4.39 -6.01 6.70
C ILE A 113 -3.30 -6.77 7.46
N THR A 114 -2.84 -7.89 6.93
CA THR A 114 -1.62 -8.54 7.42
C THR A 114 -0.48 -8.22 6.47
N ALA A 115 0.46 -7.42 6.93
CA ALA A 115 1.64 -7.03 6.18
C ALA A 115 2.83 -7.93 6.54
N TYR A 116 3.50 -8.44 5.51
CA TYR A 116 4.72 -9.21 5.63
C TYR A 116 5.87 -8.34 5.12
N LEU A 117 6.72 -7.92 6.06
CA LEU A 117 7.82 -6.99 5.83
C LEU A 117 9.15 -7.75 5.78
N PRO A 118 9.91 -7.64 4.68
CA PRO A 118 11.21 -8.30 4.57
C PRO A 118 12.18 -7.78 5.64
N GLN A 119 13.07 -8.66 6.10
CA GLN A 119 14.12 -8.37 7.09
C GLN A 119 15.49 -8.78 6.54
N ARG A 120 16.58 -8.25 7.13
CA ARG A 120 17.97 -8.52 6.70
C ARG A 120 18.34 -10.00 6.63
N ASP A 121 17.78 -10.81 7.52
CA ASP A 121 18.02 -12.25 7.61
C ASP A 121 17.16 -13.06 6.60
N LYS A 122 16.47 -12.37 5.67
CA LYS A 122 15.52 -12.92 4.71
C LYS A 122 14.26 -13.51 5.34
N SER A 123 14.05 -13.30 6.64
CA SER A 123 12.77 -13.55 7.28
C SER A 123 11.78 -12.43 6.96
N TYR A 124 10.53 -12.62 7.41
CA TYR A 124 9.50 -11.60 7.30
C TYR A 124 8.94 -11.27 8.68
N LYS A 125 8.95 -9.98 9.02
CA LYS A 125 8.21 -9.46 10.16
C LYS A 125 6.74 -9.34 9.76
N ILE A 126 5.84 -9.77 10.64
CA ILE A 126 4.40 -9.71 10.42
C ILE A 126 3.82 -8.56 11.23
N GLU A 127 3.08 -7.67 10.56
CA GLU A 127 2.29 -6.61 11.20
C GLU A 127 0.82 -6.80 10.86
N ASN A 128 -0.05 -6.71 11.88
CA ASN A 128 -1.49 -6.82 11.70
C ASN A 128 -2.12 -5.44 11.94
N LEU A 129 -2.77 -4.92 10.89
CA LEU A 129 -3.46 -3.65 10.85
C LEU A 129 -4.92 -3.88 10.39
N GLY A 130 -5.69 -2.81 10.28
CA GLY A 130 -7.10 -2.85 9.92
C GLY A 130 -8.01 -2.32 11.02
N ASP A 131 -9.21 -1.89 10.65
CA ASP A 131 -10.15 -1.19 11.54
C ASP A 131 -10.88 -2.11 12.53
N ALA A 132 -10.80 -3.43 12.33
CA ALA A 132 -11.27 -4.42 13.28
C ALA A 132 -10.37 -4.52 14.53
N ASN A 133 -9.17 -3.91 14.51
CA ASN A 133 -8.27 -3.85 15.66
C ASN A 133 -8.44 -2.54 16.44
N ASP A 134 -8.17 -2.59 17.75
CA ASP A 134 -8.21 -1.39 18.59
C ASP A 134 -7.29 -0.28 18.05
N PHE A 135 -7.78 0.96 18.02
CA PHE A 135 -7.00 2.11 17.54
C PHE A 135 -5.64 2.27 18.25
N ASN A 136 -5.59 1.99 19.55
CA ASN A 136 -4.36 2.08 20.35
C ASN A 136 -3.31 1.01 20.03
N LYS A 137 -3.66 -0.01 19.23
CA LYS A 137 -2.72 -1.03 18.75
C LYS A 137 -2.02 -0.62 17.45
N ARG A 138 -2.39 0.52 16.85
CA ARG A 138 -1.73 1.03 15.65
C ARG A 138 -0.28 1.41 15.96
N LEU A 139 0.61 1.15 15.01
CA LEU A 139 2.04 1.49 15.12
C LEU A 139 2.26 3.00 15.23
N ILE A 140 1.44 3.78 14.51
CA ILE A 140 1.38 5.23 14.54
C ILE A 140 -0.07 5.63 14.79
N HIS A 141 -0.30 6.54 15.75
CA HIS A 141 -1.65 7.05 16.05
C HIS A 141 -2.07 8.07 14.99
N HIS A 142 -2.45 7.55 13.83
CA HIS A 142 -2.97 8.31 12.72
C HIS A 142 -4.23 7.63 12.18
N LYS A 143 -5.03 8.36 11.39
CA LYS A 143 -6.32 7.89 10.88
C LYS A 143 -6.18 6.78 9.84
N ASN A 144 -5.08 6.81 9.08
CA ASN A 144 -4.71 5.79 8.10
C ASN A 144 -3.89 4.67 8.78
N PHE A 145 -3.41 3.70 8.01
CA PHE A 145 -2.53 2.65 8.53
C PHE A 145 -1.11 2.81 8.02
N GLU A 146 -0.16 3.02 8.94
CA GLU A 146 1.24 3.27 8.61
C GLU A 146 2.14 2.13 9.05
N ILE A 147 3.12 1.83 8.20
CA ILE A 147 4.14 0.81 8.44
C ILE A 147 5.52 1.43 8.21
N PRO A 148 6.32 1.63 9.27
CA PRO A 148 7.70 2.10 9.12
C PRO A 148 8.54 1.13 8.29
N ILE A 149 9.34 1.67 7.37
CA ILE A 149 10.22 0.90 6.49
C ILE A 149 11.65 0.99 7.00
N GLN A 150 12.25 -0.17 7.22
CA GLN A 150 13.69 -0.27 7.49
C GLN A 150 14.42 -0.19 6.15
N ASN A 151 14.90 1.00 5.80
CA ASN A 151 15.64 1.23 4.55
C ASN A 151 17.11 0.83 4.71
N ASP A 152 17.36 -0.48 4.77
CA ASP A 152 18.69 -1.04 4.88
C ASP A 152 19.19 -1.69 3.59
N GLY A 153 20.48 -1.48 3.30
CA GLY A 153 21.12 -2.01 2.10
C GLY A 153 20.63 -1.40 0.79
N ASN A 154 20.93 -2.09 -0.32
CA ASN A 154 20.65 -1.63 -1.68
C ASN A 154 19.85 -2.65 -2.51
N GLU A 155 19.31 -3.67 -1.83
CA GLU A 155 18.57 -4.76 -2.46
C GLU A 155 17.15 -4.34 -2.86
N THR A 156 16.56 -5.11 -3.77
CA THR A 156 15.14 -4.96 -4.11
C THR A 156 14.33 -5.98 -3.35
N GLU A 157 13.52 -5.50 -2.42
CA GLU A 157 12.75 -6.31 -1.51
C GLU A 157 11.27 -6.31 -1.90
N THR A 158 10.59 -7.43 -1.65
CA THR A 158 9.16 -7.61 -1.97
C THR A 158 8.35 -7.59 -0.68
N TYR A 159 7.37 -6.70 -0.64
CA TYR A 159 6.43 -6.56 0.48
C TYR A 159 5.12 -7.22 0.09
N TYR A 160 4.52 -7.99 1.00
CA TYR A 160 3.27 -8.69 0.75
C TYR A 160 2.20 -8.24 1.74
N PHE A 161 0.97 -8.15 1.27
CA PHE A 161 -0.18 -7.73 2.05
C PHE A 161 -1.33 -8.70 1.82
N LYS A 162 -1.77 -9.37 2.87
CA LYS A 162 -3.01 -10.14 2.89
C LYS A 162 -4.12 -9.23 3.39
N ILE A 163 -5.12 -8.98 2.54
CA ILE A 163 -6.19 -8.01 2.80
C ILE A 163 -7.54 -8.71 2.66
N SER A 164 -8.42 -8.48 3.64
CA SER A 164 -9.82 -8.89 3.60
C SER A 164 -10.67 -7.81 4.27
N SER A 165 -11.78 -7.45 3.65
CA SER A 165 -12.72 -6.45 4.19
C SER A 165 -14.16 -6.85 3.88
N SER A 166 -15.06 -6.44 4.77
CA SER A 166 -16.51 -6.56 4.61
C SER A 166 -17.09 -5.62 3.54
N GLN A 167 -16.32 -4.60 3.14
CA GLN A 167 -16.65 -3.64 2.09
C GLN A 167 -15.66 -3.74 0.92
N ILE A 168 -16.00 -3.11 -0.21
CA ILE A 168 -15.05 -2.91 -1.31
C ILE A 168 -14.01 -1.91 -0.82
N ALA A 169 -12.76 -2.34 -0.75
CA ALA A 169 -11.64 -1.55 -0.29
C ALA A 169 -10.78 -1.07 -1.46
N ASP A 170 -10.39 0.19 -1.40
CA ASP A 170 -9.42 0.82 -2.32
C ASP A 170 -8.00 0.58 -1.82
N ILE A 171 -7.21 -0.17 -2.59
CA ILE A 171 -5.86 -0.55 -2.19
C ILE A 171 -4.87 0.52 -2.66
N ILE A 172 -4.86 1.63 -1.94
CA ILE A 172 -3.97 2.77 -2.17
C ILE A 172 -2.81 2.67 -1.18
N ILE A 173 -1.66 2.22 -1.69
CA ILE A 173 -0.42 2.12 -0.93
C ILE A 173 0.51 3.27 -1.35
N VAL A 174 1.04 3.99 -0.37
CA VAL A 174 1.92 5.14 -0.61
C VAL A 174 3.20 5.00 0.19
N LEU A 175 4.34 5.07 -0.49
CA LEU A 175 5.66 5.22 0.14
C LEU A 175 5.90 6.70 0.41
N ARG A 176 6.18 7.09 1.64
CA ARG A 176 6.43 8.49 2.03
C ARG A 176 7.68 8.61 2.89
N SER A 177 8.36 9.75 2.80
CA SER A 177 9.30 10.12 3.86
C SER A 177 8.52 10.52 5.11
N ALA A 178 9.06 10.23 6.30
CA ALA A 178 8.37 10.56 7.54
C ALA A 178 8.17 12.09 7.70
N GLU A 179 9.13 12.89 7.24
CA GLU A 179 9.05 14.35 7.22
C GLU A 179 7.84 14.84 6.42
N TRP A 180 7.65 14.31 5.21
CA TRP A 180 6.50 14.67 4.37
C TRP A 180 5.18 14.22 4.99
N PHE A 181 5.14 13.00 5.53
CA PHE A 181 3.97 12.46 6.23
C PHE A 181 3.56 13.35 7.40
N ILE A 182 4.51 13.75 8.26
CA ILE A 182 4.23 14.61 9.42
C ILE A 182 3.66 15.96 8.98
N SER A 183 4.29 16.62 7.99
CA SER A 183 3.80 17.91 7.49
C SER A 183 2.38 17.79 6.94
N TYR A 184 2.14 16.79 6.09
CA TYR A 184 0.82 16.53 5.51
C TYR A 184 -0.24 16.23 6.57
N ALA A 185 0.06 15.37 7.55
CA ALA A 185 -0.89 14.99 8.60
C ALA A 185 -1.25 16.18 9.50
N LEU A 186 -0.26 17.03 9.82
CA LEU A 186 -0.49 18.25 10.61
C LEU A 186 -1.39 19.24 9.85
N ASP A 187 -1.14 19.47 8.57
CA ASP A 187 -1.97 20.35 7.74
C ASP A 187 -3.41 19.81 7.65
N GLU A 188 -3.57 18.50 7.41
CA GLU A 188 -4.89 17.86 7.33
C GLU A 188 -5.66 17.99 8.65
N TYR A 189 -5.03 17.72 9.80
CA TYR A 189 -5.66 17.86 11.10
C TYR A 189 -5.96 19.31 11.48
N PHE A 190 -5.14 20.26 11.01
CA PHE A 190 -5.44 21.68 11.16
C PHE A 190 -6.73 22.07 10.41
N TYR A 191 -6.89 21.61 9.16
CA TYR A 191 -8.12 21.85 8.39
C TYR A 191 -9.34 21.16 9.03
N PHE A 192 -9.20 19.95 9.56
CA PHE A 192 -10.26 19.31 10.34
C PHE A 192 -10.61 20.09 11.60
N GLY A 193 -9.62 20.64 12.31
CA GLY A 193 -9.84 21.52 13.44
C GLY A 193 -10.71 22.74 13.07
N ILE A 194 -10.41 23.40 11.95
CA ILE A 194 -11.23 24.52 11.44
C ILE A 194 -12.65 24.04 11.08
N PHE A 195 -12.76 22.94 10.34
CA PHE A 195 -14.04 22.39 9.90
C PHE A 195 -14.95 22.03 11.08
N TYR A 196 -14.45 21.27 12.05
CA TYR A 196 -15.20 20.92 13.26
C TYR A 196 -15.46 22.13 14.16
N GLY A 197 -14.54 23.11 14.20
CA GLY A 197 -14.76 24.39 14.86
C GLY A 197 -15.96 25.15 14.31
N MET A 198 -16.12 25.22 12.99
CA MET A 198 -17.29 25.84 12.35
C MET A 198 -18.59 25.10 12.70
N ILE A 199 -18.61 23.76 12.63
CA ILE A 199 -19.77 22.95 13.02
C ILE A 199 -20.16 23.22 14.47
N LEU A 200 -19.17 23.33 15.35
CA LEU A 200 -19.36 23.58 16.77
C LEU A 200 -19.93 24.98 17.02
N VAL A 201 -19.46 26.02 16.31
CA VAL A 201 -20.07 27.37 16.35
C VAL A 201 -21.52 27.36 15.88
N PHE A 202 -21.82 26.68 14.76
CA PHE A 202 -23.20 26.52 14.30
C PHE A 202 -24.06 25.76 15.30
N SER A 203 -23.52 24.73 15.94
CA SER A 203 -24.21 23.94 16.95
C SER A 203 -24.52 24.79 18.19
N PHE A 204 -23.57 25.62 18.65
CA PHE A 204 -23.81 26.55 19.76
C PHE A 204 -24.79 27.66 19.42
N TYR A 205 -24.73 28.21 18.21
CA TYR A 205 -25.72 29.18 17.75
C TYR A 205 -27.14 28.59 17.82
N ASN A 206 -27.34 27.38 17.29
CA ASN A 206 -28.62 26.68 17.35
C ASN A 206 -29.04 26.35 18.78
N LEU A 207 -28.10 25.95 19.65
CA LEU A 207 -28.38 25.67 21.05
C LEU A 207 -28.83 26.92 21.81
N ILE A 208 -28.16 28.05 21.62
CA ILE A 208 -28.52 29.33 22.23
C ILE A 208 -29.89 29.79 21.71
N MET A 209 -30.12 29.72 20.40
CA MET A 209 -31.42 30.04 19.80
C MET A 209 -32.55 29.17 20.39
N PHE A 210 -32.31 27.86 20.52
CA PHE A 210 -33.28 26.94 21.13
C PHE A 210 -33.62 27.34 22.56
N ILE A 211 -32.61 27.67 23.38
CA ILE A 211 -32.84 28.12 24.77
C ILE A 211 -33.59 29.46 24.80
N ALA A 212 -33.24 30.40 23.92
CA ALA A 212 -33.83 31.73 23.89
C ALA A 212 -35.30 31.72 23.44
N ILE A 213 -35.64 30.95 22.39
CA ILE A 213 -37.02 30.85 21.86
C ILE A 213 -37.92 30.05 22.81
N ARG A 214 -37.36 29.23 23.71
CA ARG A 214 -38.13 28.48 24.70
C ARG A 214 -38.80 29.35 25.78
N GLN A 215 -38.72 30.69 25.71
CA GLN A 215 -39.54 31.58 26.52
C GLN A 215 -40.87 31.99 25.85
N LYS A 216 -41.95 31.51 26.48
CA LYS A 216 -43.39 31.88 26.43
C LYS A 216 -44.15 31.68 25.10
N GLN A 217 -44.54 30.42 24.85
CA GLN A 217 -45.93 30.16 24.46
C GLN A 217 -46.77 30.07 25.74
N TYR A 218 -47.51 31.13 26.03
CA TYR A 218 -48.71 31.17 26.88
C TYR A 218 -49.79 31.90 26.09
#